data_AF-T0XVV1-F1
#
_entry.id   AF-T0XVV1-F1
#
_cell.length_a   1.000
_cell.length_b   1.000
_cell.length_c   1.000
_cell.angle_alpha   90.00
_cell.angle_beta   90.00
_cell.angle_gamma   90.00
#
_symmetry.space_group_name_H-M   'P 1'
#
loop_
_entity.id
_entity.type
_entity.pdbx_description
1 polymer ?
#
loop_
_entity_poly.entity_id
_entity_poly.type
_entity_poly.pdbx_seq_one_letter_code
_entity_poly.pdbx_strand_id
1 'polypeptide(L)'
;MSTGTYEQELSKLRVLSREFAAAHPAIAPMLGQPSADPDVERLLEGVAFLTSLLHQRLTDHFPEFIQEIAQVLFSQFLRPIPSATILSFSPKGRLTESVRIPRGTRASSAPVDGTVCMFETCRETDLHPLAVSGVRIL
;
A
#
# COMPACT_ATOMS: atom_id res chain seq x y z
N MET A 1 5.07 4.27 22.41
CA MET A 1 4.08 5.33 22.70
C MET A 1 4.75 6.66 22.41
N SER A 2 4.20 7.47 21.51
CA SER A 2 4.79 8.76 21.18
C SER A 2 4.31 9.80 22.19
N THR A 3 5.22 10.60 22.75
CA THR A 3 4.86 11.76 23.57
C THR A 3 3.95 12.74 22.81
N GLY A 4 4.08 12.79 21.48
CA GLY A 4 3.25 13.65 20.64
C GLY A 4 1.76 13.31 20.61
N THR A 5 1.37 12.02 20.70
CA THR A 5 -0.06 11.65 20.68
C THR A 5 -0.75 11.98 21.99
N TYR A 6 -0.03 11.85 23.10
CA TYR A 6 -0.52 12.28 24.41
C TYR A 6 -0.78 13.80 24.45
N GLU A 7 0.21 14.61 24.03
CA GLU A 7 0.07 16.07 24.03
C GLU A 7 -1.06 16.54 23.10
N GLN A 8 -1.24 15.85 21.96
CA GLN A 8 -2.36 16.09 21.05
C GLN A 8 -3.70 15.81 21.71
N GLU A 9 -3.88 14.66 22.37
CA GLU A 9 -5.13 14.33 23.04
C GLU A 9 -5.41 15.25 24.24
N LEU A 10 -4.38 15.67 24.99
CA LEU A 10 -4.54 16.65 26.07
C LEU A 10 -4.98 18.02 25.53
N SER A 11 -4.37 18.48 24.44
CA SER A 11 -4.76 19.71 23.75
C SER A 11 -6.20 19.64 23.24
N LYS A 12 -6.56 18.52 22.61
CA LYS A 12 -7.89 18.26 22.07
C LYS A 12 -8.96 18.23 23.18
N LEU A 13 -8.67 17.56 24.30
CA LEU A 13 -9.53 17.55 25.47
C LEU A 13 -9.81 18.97 25.95
N ARG A 14 -8.78 19.83 26.06
CA ARG A 14 -8.96 21.23 26.48
C ARG A 14 -9.78 22.06 25.49
N VAL A 15 -9.61 21.84 24.18
CA VAL A 15 -10.42 22.50 23.15
C VAL A 15 -11.88 22.09 23.26
N LEU A 16 -12.14 20.78 23.29
CA LEU A 16 -13.49 20.22 23.38
C LEU A 16 -14.21 20.64 24.66
N SER A 17 -13.52 20.68 25.79
CA SER A 17 -14.11 21.13 27.05
C SER A 17 -14.56 22.60 26.99
N ARG A 18 -13.81 23.48 26.30
CA ARG A 18 -14.22 24.88 26.08
C ARG A 18 -15.41 24.99 25.13
N GLU A 19 -15.40 24.25 24.02
CA GLU A 19 -16.52 24.22 23.08
C GLU A 19 -17.81 23.72 23.74
N PHE A 20 -17.70 22.64 24.52
CA PHE A 20 -18.80 22.08 25.29
C PHE A 20 -19.36 23.09 26.30
N ALA A 21 -18.49 23.80 27.03
CA ALA A 21 -18.91 24.82 27.97
C ALA A 21 -19.60 26.01 27.29
N ALA A 22 -19.13 26.43 26.11
CA ALA A 22 -19.79 27.48 25.33
C ALA A 22 -21.18 27.05 24.85
N ALA A 23 -21.35 25.79 24.45
CA ALA A 23 -22.64 25.23 24.03
C ALA A 23 -23.60 24.98 25.20
N HIS A 24 -23.09 24.74 26.41
CA HIS A 24 -23.88 24.39 27.59
C HIS A 24 -23.58 25.30 28.80
N PRO A 25 -24.07 26.55 28.82
CA PRO A 25 -23.75 27.52 29.86
C PRO A 25 -24.11 27.07 31.29
N ALA A 26 -25.16 26.26 31.44
CA ALA A 26 -25.63 25.78 32.75
C ALA A 26 -24.60 24.87 33.47
N ILE A 27 -23.75 24.18 32.71
CA ILE A 27 -22.73 23.25 33.24
C ILE A 27 -21.30 23.68 32.88
N ALA A 28 -21.15 24.81 32.20
CA ALA A 28 -19.87 25.41 31.85
C ALA A 28 -18.87 25.53 33.02
N PRO A 29 -19.27 25.84 34.27
CA PRO A 29 -18.33 25.92 35.38
C PRO A 29 -17.60 24.61 35.70
N MET A 30 -18.13 23.46 35.25
CA MET A 30 -17.54 22.15 35.55
C MET A 30 -16.41 21.75 34.59
N LEU A 31 -16.41 22.28 33.35
CA LEU A 31 -15.49 21.87 32.27
C LEU A 31 -14.90 23.04 31.47
N GLY A 32 -15.45 24.24 31.59
CA GLY A 32 -15.13 25.38 30.73
C GLY A 32 -13.87 26.16 31.11
N GLN A 33 -13.31 25.91 32.29
CA GLN A 33 -12.12 26.60 32.78
C GLN A 33 -11.07 25.58 33.26
N PRO A 34 -9.77 25.90 33.14
CA PRO A 34 -8.71 25.12 33.78
C PRO A 34 -9.00 24.99 35.26
N SER A 35 -8.87 23.78 35.80
CA SER A 35 -9.07 23.59 37.23
C SER A 35 -7.92 24.22 37.99
N ALA A 36 -8.21 24.96 39.06
CA ALA A 36 -7.18 25.40 39.99
C ALA A 36 -6.68 24.25 40.88
N ASP A 37 -7.39 23.12 40.88
CA ASP A 37 -7.05 21.91 41.63
C ASP A 37 -6.06 21.03 40.83
N PRO A 38 -4.82 20.84 41.32
CA PRO A 38 -3.83 19.99 40.68
C PRO A 38 -4.25 18.52 40.51
N ASP A 39 -5.09 18.01 41.40
CA ASP A 39 -5.53 16.61 41.33
C ASP A 39 -6.55 16.41 40.19
N VAL A 40 -7.38 17.42 39.91
CA VAL A 40 -8.29 17.42 38.76
C VAL A 40 -7.50 17.51 37.44
N GLU A 41 -6.48 18.37 37.35
CA GLU A 41 -5.64 18.43 36.15
C GLU A 41 -4.92 17.10 35.91
N ARG A 42 -4.41 16.44 36.95
CA ARG A 42 -3.82 15.09 36.85
C ARG A 42 -4.82 14.03 36.37
N LEU A 43 -6.08 14.12 36.78
CA LEU A 43 -7.13 13.24 36.27
C LEU A 43 -7.36 13.48 34.77
N LEU A 44 -7.41 14.73 34.32
CA LEU A 44 -7.57 15.07 32.90
C LEU A 44 -6.36 14.63 32.06
N GLU A 45 -5.14 14.76 32.59
CA GLU A 45 -3.92 14.19 32.02
C GLU A 45 -4.02 12.66 31.93
N GLY A 46 -4.51 12.00 32.97
CA GLY A 46 -4.75 10.55 32.97
C GLY A 46 -5.78 10.11 31.91
N VAL A 47 -6.86 10.88 31.73
CA VAL A 47 -7.85 10.64 30.66
C VAL A 47 -7.20 10.81 29.29
N ALA A 48 -6.48 11.90 29.06
CA ALA A 48 -5.76 12.14 27.81
C ALA A 48 -4.75 11.02 27.52
N PHE A 49 -4.05 10.52 28.55
CA PHE A 49 -3.15 9.38 28.44
C PHE A 49 -3.87 8.11 27.98
N LEU A 50 -4.97 7.72 28.65
CA LEU A 50 -5.74 6.53 28.30
C LEU A 50 -6.36 6.64 26.89
N THR A 51 -6.90 7.80 26.54
CA THR A 51 -7.46 8.05 25.21
C THR A 51 -6.38 8.03 24.14
N SER A 52 -5.18 8.56 24.42
CA SER A 52 -4.05 8.50 23.48
C SER A 52 -3.59 7.05 23.21
N LEU A 53 -3.63 6.17 24.23
CA LEU A 53 -3.35 4.74 24.05
C LEU A 53 -4.38 4.09 23.12
N LEU A 54 -5.67 4.39 23.34
CA LEU A 54 -6.75 3.87 22.50
C LEU A 54 -6.64 4.40 21.07
N HIS A 55 -6.38 5.68 20.88
CA HIS A 55 -6.23 6.29 19.56
C HIS A 55 -5.03 5.69 18.82
N GLN A 56 -3.91 5.50 19.51
CA GLN A 56 -2.73 4.87 18.93
C GLN A 56 -3.04 3.43 18.50
N ARG A 57 -3.68 2.64 19.36
CA ARG A 57 -4.11 1.27 19.02
C ARG A 57 -5.02 1.23 17.79
N LEU A 58 -6.00 2.12 17.72
CA LEU A 58 -6.89 2.20 16.55
C LEU A 58 -6.10 2.56 15.29
N THR A 59 -5.23 3.56 15.37
CA THR A 59 -4.46 4.04 14.21
C THR A 59 -3.45 3.00 13.73
N ASP A 60 -2.82 2.26 14.65
CA ASP A 60 -1.85 1.22 14.31
C ASP A 60 -2.51 0.05 13.55
N HIS A 61 -3.74 -0.32 13.90
CA HIS A 61 -4.45 -1.46 13.30
C HIS A 61 -5.34 -1.12 12.10
N PHE A 62 -5.69 0.15 11.91
CA PHE A 62 -6.59 0.56 10.81
C PHE A 62 -6.02 0.27 9.41
N PRO A 63 -4.72 0.47 9.12
CA PRO A 63 -4.15 0.17 7.81
C PRO A 63 -4.28 -1.30 7.40
N GLU A 64 -4.06 -2.23 8.34
CA GLU A 64 -4.19 -3.67 8.11
C GLU A 64 -5.63 -4.02 7.72
N PHE A 65 -6.61 -3.49 8.46
CA PHE A 65 -8.03 -3.68 8.19
C PHE A 65 -8.45 -3.17 6.81
N ILE A 66 -8.02 -1.95 6.44
CA ILE A 66 -8.33 -1.38 5.12
C ILE A 66 -7.66 -2.21 4.01
N GLN A 67 -6.45 -2.70 4.23
CA GLN A 67 -5.75 -3.55 3.27
C GLN A 67 -6.48 -4.88 3.05
N GLU A 68 -6.99 -5.52 4.10
CA GLU A 68 -7.79 -6.75 3.97
C GLU A 68 -9.08 -6.53 3.17
N ILE A 69 -9.81 -5.45 3.45
CA ILE A 69 -11.01 -5.09 2.67
C ILE A 69 -10.64 -4.83 1.21
N ALA A 70 -9.54 -4.10 0.98
CA ALA A 70 -9.09 -3.78 -0.36
C ALA A 70 -8.70 -5.05 -1.14
N GLN A 71 -8.12 -6.07 -0.49
CA GLN A 71 -7.82 -7.35 -1.13
C GLN A 71 -9.08 -8.07 -1.61
N VAL A 72 -10.20 -7.94 -0.91
CA VAL A 72 -11.47 -8.55 -1.31
C VAL A 72 -12.14 -7.74 -2.43
N LEU A 73 -12.27 -6.43 -2.26
CA LEU A 73 -13.02 -5.57 -3.18
C LEU A 73 -12.26 -5.20 -4.46
N PHE A 74 -10.94 -5.06 -4.36
CA PHE A 74 -10.07 -4.55 -5.42
C PHE A 74 -8.95 -5.55 -5.78
N SER A 75 -9.23 -6.85 -5.65
CA SER A 75 -8.26 -7.93 -5.85
C SER A 75 -7.46 -7.82 -7.16
N GLN A 76 -8.07 -7.32 -8.24
CA GLN A 76 -7.41 -7.17 -9.54
C GLN A 76 -6.32 -6.08 -9.57
N PHE A 77 -6.43 -5.04 -8.73
CA PHE A 77 -5.48 -3.92 -8.69
C PHE A 77 -4.31 -4.20 -7.73
N LEU A 78 -4.50 -5.11 -6.78
CA LEU A 78 -3.49 -5.48 -5.80
C LEU A 78 -2.68 -6.73 -6.19
N ARG A 79 -2.97 -7.33 -7.35
CA ARG A 79 -2.18 -8.45 -7.88
C ARG A 79 -0.77 -7.95 -8.26
N PRO A 80 0.29 -8.64 -7.82
CA PRO A 80 1.65 -8.31 -8.24
C PRO A 80 1.77 -8.52 -9.75
N ILE A 81 2.52 -7.62 -10.41
CA ILE A 81 2.86 -7.76 -11.83
C ILE A 81 4.03 -8.73 -11.91
N PRO A 82 3.91 -9.86 -12.63
CA PRO A 82 5.03 -10.79 -12.79
C PRO A 82 6.13 -10.16 -13.64
N SER A 83 7.36 -10.62 -13.45
CA SER A 83 8.47 -10.27 -14.33
C SER A 83 8.14 -10.60 -15.80
N ALA A 84 8.50 -9.71 -16.72
CA ALA A 84 8.27 -9.87 -18.15
C ALA A 84 9.51 -9.49 -18.94
N THR A 85 9.69 -10.10 -20.11
CA THR A 85 10.81 -9.83 -21.01
C THR A 85 10.39 -10.03 -22.47
N ILE A 86 11.23 -9.57 -23.39
CA ILE A 86 11.09 -9.78 -24.84
C ILE A 86 12.01 -10.93 -25.24
N LEU A 87 11.44 -11.95 -25.89
CA LEU A 87 12.19 -13.08 -26.45
C LEU A 87 12.29 -12.94 -27.96
N SER A 88 13.52 -13.09 -28.49
CA SER A 88 13.77 -13.22 -29.93
C SER A 88 14.01 -14.68 -30.27
N PHE A 89 13.27 -15.18 -31.25
CA PHE A 89 13.44 -16.54 -31.75
C PHE A 89 14.19 -16.51 -33.08
N SER A 90 15.33 -17.20 -33.12
CA SER A 90 16.13 -17.35 -34.33
C SER A 90 16.20 -18.83 -34.71
N PRO A 91 15.92 -19.19 -35.97
CA PRO A 91 16.04 -20.58 -36.40
C PRO A 91 17.52 -21.00 -36.39
N LYS A 92 17.82 -22.23 -36.00
CA LYS A 92 19.20 -22.77 -35.99
C LYS A 92 19.76 -23.00 -37.40
N GLY A 93 18.92 -22.94 -38.43
CA GLY A 93 19.30 -23.16 -39.82
C GLY A 93 18.38 -22.41 -40.78
N ARG A 94 18.45 -22.74 -42.07
CA ARG A 94 17.60 -22.12 -43.08
C ARG A 94 16.16 -22.55 -42.89
N LEU A 95 15.29 -21.58 -42.69
CA LEU A 95 13.85 -21.79 -42.65
C LEU A 95 13.30 -21.66 -44.08
N THR A 96 12.53 -22.65 -44.52
CA THR A 96 11.90 -22.63 -45.87
C THR A 96 10.43 -22.21 -45.78
N GLU A 97 9.77 -22.52 -44.67
CA GLU A 97 8.35 -22.22 -44.41
C GLU A 97 8.19 -21.55 -43.05
N SER A 98 7.07 -20.88 -42.82
CA SER A 98 6.83 -20.22 -41.54
C SER A 98 6.57 -21.26 -40.44
N VAL A 99 7.17 -21.06 -39.26
CA VAL A 99 6.98 -21.94 -38.10
C VAL A 99 6.22 -21.20 -37.02
N ARG A 100 5.11 -21.77 -36.58
CA ARG A 100 4.33 -21.21 -35.49
C ARG A 100 4.98 -21.55 -34.15
N ILE A 101 5.17 -20.53 -33.32
CA ILE A 101 5.54 -20.64 -31.92
C ILE A 101 4.25 -20.53 -31.10
N PRO A 102 3.80 -21.61 -30.43
CA PRO A 102 2.57 -21.57 -29.64
C PRO A 102 2.65 -20.60 -28.47
N ARG A 103 1.48 -20.10 -28.05
CA ARG A 103 1.32 -19.46 -26.73
C ARG A 103 1.69 -20.47 -25.63
N GLY A 104 2.33 -20.00 -24.56
CA GLY A 104 2.79 -20.87 -23.47
C GLY A 104 4.14 -21.54 -23.71
N THR A 105 4.86 -21.20 -24.79
CA THR A 105 6.21 -21.71 -25.02
C THR A 105 7.12 -21.23 -23.90
N ARG A 106 7.80 -22.17 -23.24
CA ARG A 106 8.62 -21.91 -22.05
C ARG A 106 10.04 -21.49 -22.39
N ALA A 107 10.57 -20.52 -21.64
CA ALA A 107 11.96 -20.14 -21.65
C ALA A 107 12.47 -19.97 -20.22
N SER A 108 13.68 -20.45 -19.94
CA SER A 108 14.35 -20.29 -18.65
C SER A 108 15.30 -19.10 -18.69
N SER A 109 15.39 -18.33 -17.60
CA SER A 109 16.46 -17.34 -17.44
C SER A 109 17.81 -18.01 -17.15
N ALA A 110 18.89 -17.22 -17.24
CA ALA A 110 20.09 -17.54 -16.49
C ALA A 110 19.78 -17.52 -14.98
N PRO A 111 20.45 -18.34 -14.15
CA PRO A 111 20.29 -18.29 -12.71
C PRO A 111 20.70 -16.91 -12.17
N VAL A 112 19.85 -16.31 -11.32
CA VAL A 112 20.16 -15.13 -10.52
C VAL A 112 20.10 -15.58 -9.07
N ASP A 113 21.22 -15.44 -8.34
CA ASP A 113 21.36 -15.94 -6.97
C ASP A 113 20.93 -17.41 -6.81
N GLY A 114 21.29 -18.24 -7.79
CA GLY A 114 20.96 -19.67 -7.83
C GLY A 114 19.51 -19.99 -8.24
N THR A 115 18.66 -18.99 -8.47
CA THR A 115 17.26 -19.17 -8.85
C THR A 115 17.07 -18.95 -10.35
N VAL A 116 16.38 -19.89 -11.02
CA VAL A 116 15.99 -19.79 -12.43
C VAL A 116 14.54 -19.38 -12.53
N CYS A 117 14.26 -18.30 -13.26
CA CYS A 117 12.90 -17.87 -13.57
C CYS A 117 12.40 -18.56 -14.85
N MET A 118 11.15 -19.03 -14.80
CA MET A 118 10.46 -19.60 -15.95
C MET A 118 9.51 -18.56 -16.55
N PHE A 119 9.67 -18.30 -17.84
CA PHE A 119 8.82 -17.42 -18.62
C PHE A 119 8.01 -18.23 -19.63
N GLU A 120 6.83 -17.72 -19.99
CA GLU A 120 5.96 -18.30 -21.00
C GLU A 120 5.56 -17.24 -22.02
N THR A 121 5.51 -17.60 -23.31
CA THR A 121 5.02 -16.68 -24.34
C THR A 121 3.55 -16.33 -24.08
N CYS A 122 3.23 -15.04 -24.08
CA CYS A 122 1.87 -14.56 -23.81
C CYS A 122 0.90 -14.73 -24.99
N ARG A 123 1.43 -14.93 -26.21
CA ARG A 123 0.69 -15.11 -27.46
C ARG A 123 1.40 -16.08 -28.40
N GLU A 124 0.67 -16.60 -29.37
CA GLU A 124 1.27 -17.30 -30.51
C GLU A 124 1.96 -16.31 -31.45
N THR A 125 3.02 -16.75 -32.15
CA THR A 125 3.77 -15.91 -33.08
C THR A 125 4.36 -16.77 -34.20
N ASP A 126 4.23 -16.32 -35.44
CA ASP A 126 4.80 -17.02 -36.59
C ASP A 126 6.22 -16.51 -36.87
N LEU A 127 7.17 -17.44 -36.91
CA LEU A 127 8.55 -17.20 -37.32
C LEU A 127 8.63 -17.41 -38.84
N HIS A 128 8.72 -16.31 -39.58
CA HIS A 128 8.79 -16.34 -41.04
C HIS A 128 10.22 -16.54 -41.56
N PRO A 129 10.41 -17.09 -42.77
CA PRO A 129 11.72 -17.23 -43.42
C PRO A 129 12.20 -15.89 -44.01
N LEU A 130 12.17 -14.82 -43.21
CA LEU A 130 12.50 -13.46 -43.59
C LEU A 130 13.50 -12.87 -42.58
N ALA A 131 14.39 -12.00 -43.06
CA ALA A 131 15.32 -11.28 -42.22
C ALA A 131 15.25 -9.78 -42.56
N VAL A 132 15.36 -8.94 -41.53
CA VAL A 132 15.47 -7.49 -41.73
C VAL A 132 16.87 -7.20 -42.31
N SER A 133 16.93 -6.75 -43.56
CA SER A 133 18.19 -6.48 -44.26
C SER A 133 18.77 -5.09 -43.97
N GLY A 134 17.94 -4.16 -43.48
CA GLY A 134 18.37 -2.83 -43.10
C GLY A 134 17.19 -1.94 -42.73
N VAL A 135 17.48 -0.85 -42.02
CA VAL A 135 16.52 0.20 -41.69
C VAL A 135 17.10 1.52 -42.17
N ARG A 136 16.32 2.29 -42.93
CA ARG A 136 16.69 3.67 -43.31
C ARG A 136 15.72 4.60 -42.59
N ILE A 137 16.27 5.51 -41.81
CA ILE A 137 15.54 6.58 -41.13
C ILE A 137 15.57 7.79 -42.07
N LEU A 138 14.42 8.43 -42.27
CA LEU A 138 14.26 9.64 -43.09
C LEU A 138 14.76 10.89 -42.35
#